data_AF-A0A1D1YQT2-F1
#
_entry.id   AF-A0A1D1YQT2-F1
#
_cell.length_a   1.000
_cell.length_b   1.000
_cell.length_c   1.000
_cell.angle_alpha   90.00
_cell.angle_beta   90.00
_cell.angle_gamma   90.00
#
_symmetry.space_group_name_H-M   'P 1'
#
loop_
_entity.id
_entity.type
_entity.pdbx_description
1 polymer ?
#
loop_
_entity_poly.entity_id
_entity_poly.type
_entity_poly.pdbx_seq_one_letter_code
_entity_poly.pdbx_strand_id
1 'polypeptide(L)'
;MPKMLAVPNIEKFARLVREQREIYQREEEVIVTEVPKTKEDKIKEYQAAAKRLDSVRLSLRRLIKADNELRSPVTKEELISEVARQLSVSVQPENVHLPSPLSTLGEFEIPLRLPKQIPLPEGKFQWTLKVKIRRK
;
A
#
# COMPACT_ATOMS: atom_id res chain seq x y z
N MET A 1 10.70 12.55 -47.12
CA MET A 1 10.47 11.10 -47.29
C MET A 1 8.97 10.85 -47.49
N PRO A 2 8.55 9.96 -48.40
CA PRO A 2 7.13 9.64 -48.59
C PRO A 2 6.56 8.93 -47.35
N LYS A 3 5.36 9.32 -46.90
CA LYS A 3 4.64 8.61 -45.84
C LYS A 3 3.91 7.40 -46.44
N MET A 4 4.31 6.18 -46.08
CA MET A 4 3.61 4.96 -46.50
C MET A 4 2.43 4.70 -45.56
N LEU A 5 1.22 5.00 -46.03
CA LEU A 5 -0.04 4.78 -45.29
C LEU A 5 -0.63 3.39 -45.50
N ALA A 6 -0.15 2.64 -46.49
CA ALA A 6 -0.62 1.31 -46.83
C ALA A 6 0.54 0.42 -47.27
N VAL A 7 0.38 -0.89 -47.05
CA VAL A 7 1.32 -1.92 -47.52
C VAL A 7 0.63 -2.83 -48.55
N PRO A 8 1.36 -3.36 -49.55
CA PRO A 8 0.81 -4.32 -50.49
C PRO A 8 0.24 -5.57 -49.78
N ASN A 9 -0.84 -6.12 -50.32
CA ASN A 9 -1.46 -7.34 -49.81
C ASN A 9 -0.69 -8.60 -50.26
N ILE A 10 0.54 -8.73 -49.78
CA ILE A 10 1.41 -9.89 -49.98
C ILE A 10 1.62 -10.55 -48.62
N GLU A 11 1.73 -11.87 -48.59
CA GLU A 11 1.85 -12.67 -47.36
C GLU A 11 2.93 -12.16 -46.38
N LYS A 12 4.06 -11.68 -46.92
CA LYS A 12 5.15 -11.06 -46.14
C LYS A 12 4.68 -9.86 -45.30
N PHE A 13 3.89 -8.96 -45.89
CA PHE A 13 3.38 -7.78 -45.20
C PHE A 13 2.19 -8.13 -44.30
N ALA A 14 1.36 -9.11 -44.69
CA ALA A 14 0.27 -9.59 -43.85
C ALA A 14 0.79 -10.16 -42.51
N ARG A 15 1.87 -10.94 -42.54
CA ARG A 15 2.52 -11.45 -41.33
C ARG A 15 3.10 -10.32 -40.47
N LEU A 16 3.81 -9.37 -41.09
CA LEU A 16 4.37 -8.21 -40.39
C LEU A 16 3.31 -7.38 -39.66
N VAL A 17 2.16 -7.13 -40.31
CA VAL A 17 1.06 -6.36 -39.70
C VAL A 17 0.44 -7.11 -38.51
N ARG A 18 0.36 -8.45 -38.57
CA ARG A 18 -0.13 -9.27 -37.44
C ARG A 18 0.82 -9.20 -36.25
N GLU A 19 2.11 -9.39 -36.49
CA GLU A 19 3.15 -9.32 -35.44
C GLU A 19 3.18 -7.92 -34.80
N GLN A 20 3.07 -6.85 -35.59
CA GLN A 20 2.95 -5.49 -35.05
C GLN A 20 1.68 -5.31 -34.20
N ARG A 21 0.52 -5.81 -34.67
CA ARG A 21 -0.74 -5.73 -33.90
C ARG A 21 -0.65 -6.47 -32.57
N GLU A 22 -0.05 -7.66 -32.53
CA GLU A 22 0.14 -8.41 -31.29
C GLU A 22 1.03 -7.67 -30.29
N ILE A 23 2.09 -7.01 -30.78
CA ILE A 23 2.99 -6.20 -29.93
C ILE A 23 2.25 -4.98 -29.35
N TYR A 24 1.51 -4.24 -30.19
CA TYR A 24 0.80 -3.04 -29.74
C TYR A 24 -0.43 -3.35 -28.86
N GLN A 25 -1.20 -4.40 -29.17
CA GLN A 25 -2.35 -4.79 -28.34
C GLN A 25 -1.94 -5.18 -26.91
N ARG A 26 -0.77 -5.80 -26.76
CA ARG A 26 -0.24 -6.20 -25.45
C ARG A 26 0.12 -5.01 -24.54
N GLU A 27 0.42 -3.84 -25.11
CA GLU A 27 0.69 -2.63 -24.32
C GLU A 27 -0.60 -1.90 -23.88
N GLU A 28 -1.68 -1.97 -24.68
CA GLU A 28 -2.94 -1.28 -24.37
C GLU A 28 -3.75 -1.94 -23.24
N GLU A 29 -3.63 -3.26 -23.04
CA GLU A 29 -4.38 -3.98 -21.99
C GLU A 29 -3.85 -3.76 -20.56
N VAL A 30 -2.70 -3.10 -20.37
CA VAL A 30 -2.15 -2.76 -19.04
C VAL A 30 -2.71 -1.44 -18.49
N ILE A 31 -3.56 -0.74 -19.26
CA ILE A 31 -4.32 0.41 -18.75
C ILE A 31 -5.51 -0.13 -17.97
N VAL A 32 -5.22 -0.51 -16.71
CA VAL A 32 -6.21 -0.83 -15.68
C VAL A 32 -7.29 0.26 -15.71
N THR A 33 -8.46 -0.12 -16.20
CA THR A 33 -9.66 0.71 -16.18
C THR A 33 -10.07 0.90 -14.73
N GLU A 34 -9.54 1.94 -14.11
CA GLU A 34 -10.01 2.41 -12.82
C GLU A 34 -11.45 2.92 -12.99
N VAL A 35 -12.42 2.04 -12.75
CA VAL A 35 -13.83 2.41 -12.64
C VAL A 35 -13.92 3.58 -11.66
N PRO A 36 -14.53 4.73 -12.03
CA PRO A 36 -14.56 5.90 -11.18
C PRO A 36 -15.43 5.59 -9.96
N LYS A 37 -14.78 5.17 -8.87
CA LYS A 37 -15.46 4.87 -7.60
C LYS A 37 -16.22 6.11 -7.13
N THR A 38 -17.51 5.93 -6.89
CA THR A 38 -18.39 6.95 -6.32
C THR A 38 -17.84 7.41 -4.96
N LYS A 39 -18.12 8.67 -4.55
CA LYS A 39 -17.60 9.22 -3.28
C LYS A 39 -17.97 8.37 -2.06
N GLU A 40 -19.16 7.76 -2.08
CA GLU A 40 -19.65 6.89 -1.02
C GLU A 40 -18.86 5.59 -0.91
N ASP A 41 -18.47 5.00 -2.03
CA ASP A 41 -17.69 3.75 -2.05
C ASP A 41 -16.29 3.98 -1.47
N LYS A 42 -15.69 5.13 -1.75
CA LYS A 42 -14.42 5.55 -1.14
C LYS A 42 -14.54 5.66 0.38
N ILE A 43 -15.64 6.24 0.89
CA ILE A 43 -15.88 6.36 2.33
C ILE A 43 -16.01 4.97 2.99
N LYS A 44 -16.76 4.06 2.36
CA LYS A 44 -16.88 2.66 2.84
C LYS A 44 -15.53 1.95 2.86
N GLU A 45 -14.70 2.15 1.84
CA GLU A 45 -13.34 1.60 1.78
C GLU A 45 -12.45 2.12 2.92
N TYR A 46 -12.50 3.43 3.19
CA TYR A 46 -11.77 4.03 4.32
C TYR A 46 -12.24 3.51 5.67
N GLN A 47 -13.54 3.35 5.86
CA GLN A 47 -14.10 2.77 7.08
C GLN A 47 -13.67 1.30 7.27
N ALA A 48 -13.70 0.52 6.20
CA ALA A 48 -13.22 -0.87 6.23
C ALA A 48 -11.73 -0.94 6.54
N ALA A 49 -10.92 -0.08 5.93
CA ALA A 49 -9.48 0.01 6.19
C ALA A 49 -9.19 0.40 7.65
N ALA A 50 -9.90 1.39 8.19
CA ALA A 50 -9.75 1.78 9.59
C ALA A 50 -10.09 0.62 10.54
N LYS A 51 -11.22 -0.08 10.31
CA LYS A 51 -11.59 -1.27 11.10
C LYS A 51 -10.52 -2.37 11.06
N ARG A 52 -9.88 -2.60 9.90
CA ARG A 52 -8.77 -3.56 9.77
C ARG A 52 -7.54 -3.14 10.58
N LEU A 53 -7.23 -1.85 10.62
CA LEU A 53 -6.10 -1.31 11.39
C LEU A 53 -6.28 -1.49 12.90
N ASP A 54 -7.50 -1.43 13.42
CA ASP A 54 -7.77 -1.58 14.86
C ASP A 54 -7.94 -3.04 15.31
N SER A 55 -8.49 -3.88 14.45
CA SER A 55 -8.70 -5.30 14.78
C SER A 55 -7.40 -6.11 14.78
N VAL A 56 -6.47 -5.78 13.89
CA VAL A 56 -5.24 -6.55 13.70
C VAL A 56 -4.06 -5.90 14.41
N ARG A 57 -3.20 -6.76 14.94
CA ARG A 57 -1.95 -6.38 15.58
C ARG A 57 -0.78 -6.56 14.61
N LEU A 58 -0.02 -5.49 14.36
CA LEU A 58 1.20 -5.58 13.55
C LEU A 58 2.29 -6.32 14.28
N SER A 59 2.93 -7.28 13.62
CA SER A 59 4.00 -8.07 14.19
C SER A 59 5.30 -7.85 13.43
N LEU A 60 6.30 -7.28 14.11
CA LEU A 60 7.62 -7.02 13.57
C LEU A 60 8.63 -7.99 14.18
N ARG A 61 9.50 -8.56 13.35
CA ARG A 61 10.63 -9.38 13.80
C ARG A 61 11.93 -8.64 13.51
N ARG A 62 12.68 -8.27 14.53
CA ARG A 62 13.93 -7.50 14.41
C ARG A 62 15.08 -8.16 15.16
N LEU A 63 16.30 -7.89 14.68
CA LEU A 63 17.53 -8.33 15.33
C LEU A 63 17.85 -7.40 16.51
N ILE A 64 18.34 -7.99 17.59
CA ILE A 64 18.68 -7.31 18.83
C ILE A 64 20.19 -7.07 18.85
N LYS A 65 20.62 -5.95 19.44
CA LYS A 65 22.05 -5.67 19.68
C LYS A 65 22.50 -6.22 21.04
N ALA A 66 21.84 -5.80 22.11
CA ALA A 66 22.01 -6.28 23.47
C ALA A 66 20.68 -6.18 24.22
N ASP A 67 20.40 -7.13 25.11
CA ASP A 67 19.19 -7.24 25.94
C ASP A 67 17.87 -7.02 25.17
N ASN A 68 17.34 -5.79 25.24
CA ASN A 68 16.05 -5.37 24.68
C ASN A 68 16.15 -4.28 23.61
N GLU A 69 17.37 -3.84 23.27
CA GLU A 69 17.58 -2.80 22.26
C GLU A 69 17.72 -3.40 20.85
N LEU A 70 16.98 -2.82 19.92
CA LEU A 70 17.03 -3.16 18.51
C LEU A 70 18.34 -2.71 17.90
N ARG A 71 18.95 -3.58 17.09
CA ARG A 71 20.12 -3.23 16.29
C ARG A 71 19.81 -2.15 15.26
N SER A 72 18.61 -2.19 14.70
CA SER A 72 18.06 -1.22 13.75
C SER A 72 16.75 -0.67 14.31
N PRO A 73 16.67 0.63 14.62
CA PRO A 73 15.43 1.22 15.13
C PRO A 73 14.35 1.19 14.06
N VAL A 74 13.10 1.03 14.47
CA VAL A 74 11.95 1.03 13.56
C VAL A 74 11.57 2.47 13.25
N THR A 75 11.76 2.85 11.99
CA THR A 75 11.37 4.17 11.48
C THR A 75 9.90 4.20 11.06
N LYS A 76 9.40 5.42 10.79
CA LYS A 76 8.04 5.62 10.31
C LYS A 76 7.79 4.94 8.96
N GLU A 77 8.74 5.03 8.04
CA GLU A 77 8.65 4.41 6.70
C GLU A 77 8.59 2.89 6.78
N GLU A 78 9.41 2.29 7.65
CA GLU A 78 9.37 0.85 7.88
C GLU A 78 8.00 0.40 8.40
N LEU A 79 7.40 1.13 9.34
CA LEU A 79 6.05 0.83 9.82
C LEU A 79 5.03 0.86 8.68
N ILE A 80 5.08 1.86 7.81
CA ILE A 80 4.15 1.98 6.67
C ILE A 80 4.33 0.81 5.72
N SER A 81 5.57 0.43 5.41
CA SER A 81 5.85 -0.72 4.54
C SER A 81 5.29 -2.02 5.13
N GLU A 82 5.39 -2.19 6.45
CA GLU A 82 4.90 -3.38 7.14
C GLU A 82 3.38 -3.37 7.32
N VAL A 83 2.76 -2.20 7.48
CA VAL A 83 1.30 -2.03 7.43
C VAL A 83 0.78 -2.44 6.06
N ALA A 84 1.39 -1.93 4.99
CA ALA A 84 1.00 -2.28 3.62
C ALA A 84 1.17 -3.78 3.36
N ARG A 85 2.25 -4.39 3.87
CA ARG A 85 2.53 -5.83 3.69
C ARG A 85 1.60 -6.74 4.50
N GLN A 86 1.27 -6.38 5.74
CA GLN A 86 0.52 -7.26 6.65
C GLN A 86 -0.99 -7.01 6.61
N LEU A 87 -1.41 -5.76 6.46
CA LEU A 87 -2.81 -5.33 6.54
C LEU A 87 -3.40 -4.99 5.17
N SER A 88 -2.58 -4.96 4.13
CA SER A 88 -2.98 -4.54 2.78
C SER A 88 -3.66 -3.17 2.76
N VAL A 89 -3.23 -2.28 3.66
CA VAL A 89 -3.71 -0.89 3.75
C VAL A 89 -2.53 0.05 3.49
N SER A 90 -2.70 0.96 2.54
CA SER A 90 -1.73 2.04 2.32
C SER A 90 -2.05 3.20 3.26
N VAL A 91 -1.08 3.59 4.09
CA VAL A 91 -1.21 4.68 5.06
C VAL A 91 -0.15 5.72 4.76
N GLN A 92 -0.54 6.99 4.75
CA GLN A 92 0.37 8.11 4.58
C GLN A 92 1.20 8.37 5.85
N PRO A 93 2.48 8.78 5.74
CA PRO A 93 3.35 9.03 6.88
C PRO A 93 2.85 10.15 7.79
N GLU A 94 2.11 11.11 7.26
CA GLU A 94 1.50 12.21 8.02
C GLU A 94 0.45 11.71 9.02
N ASN A 95 -0.21 10.60 8.69
CA ASN A 95 -1.28 10.02 9.49
C ASN A 95 -0.75 9.21 10.67
N VAL A 96 0.54 8.84 10.68
CA VAL A 96 1.16 8.10 11.78
C VAL A 96 1.93 9.07 12.67
N HIS A 97 1.51 9.22 13.93
CA HIS A 97 2.23 10.05 14.89
C HIS A 97 3.27 9.22 15.64
N LEU A 98 4.50 9.24 15.12
CA LEU A 98 5.67 8.63 15.75
C LEU A 98 6.74 9.72 15.91
N PRO A 99 6.87 10.35 17.09
CA PRO A 99 7.84 11.44 17.31
C PRO A 99 9.28 10.95 17.36
N SER A 100 9.52 9.72 17.83
CA SER A 100 10.84 9.09 17.90
C SER A 100 10.78 7.66 17.35
N PRO A 101 11.80 7.18 16.61
CA PRO A 101 11.89 5.79 16.17
C PRO A 101 11.82 4.81 17.35
N LEU A 102 11.22 3.64 17.15
CA LEU A 102 11.14 2.62 18.19
C LEU A 102 12.45 1.82 18.25
N SER A 103 13.18 1.93 19.35
CA SER A 103 14.46 1.24 19.57
C SER A 103 14.35 0.02 20.48
N THR A 104 13.19 -0.24 21.08
CA THR A 104 13.04 -1.29 22.11
C THR A 104 12.09 -2.39 21.64
N LEU A 105 12.30 -3.61 22.15
CA LEU A 105 11.32 -4.69 22.05
C LEU A 105 10.12 -4.43 22.95
N GLY A 106 8.93 -4.81 22.50
CA GLY A 106 7.73 -4.66 23.32
C GLY A 106 6.44 -4.51 22.53
N GLU A 107 5.42 -4.12 23.27
CA GLU A 107 4.09 -3.79 22.75
C GLU A 107 3.96 -2.27 22.75
N PHE A 108 3.68 -1.70 21.59
CA PHE A 108 3.54 -0.25 21.42
C PHE A 108 2.18 0.06 20.84
N GLU A 109 1.56 1.12 21.36
CA GLU A 109 0.33 1.69 20.81
C GLU A 109 0.68 3.02 20.15
N ILE A 110 0.55 3.08 18.83
CA ILE A 110 0.93 4.26 18.04
C ILE A 110 -0.36 4.99 17.62
N PRO A 111 -0.54 6.27 17.98
CA PRO A 111 -1.74 7.01 17.61
C PRO A 111 -1.76 7.34 16.12
N LEU A 112 -2.92 7.14 15.51
CA LEU A 112 -3.22 7.48 14.11
C LEU A 112 -4.04 8.78 14.05
N ARG A 113 -3.71 9.62 13.07
CA ARG A 113 -4.43 10.84 12.71
C ARG A 113 -5.26 10.54 11.47
N LEU A 114 -6.50 10.11 11.67
CA LEU A 114 -7.45 9.87 10.60
C LEU A 114 -8.42 11.07 10.46
N PRO A 115 -8.98 11.32 9.27
CA PRO A 115 -9.95 12.39 9.08
C PRO A 115 -11.23 12.13 9.90
N LYS A 116 -11.87 13.22 10.35
CA LYS A 116 -13.11 13.20 11.17
C LYS A 116 -14.32 12.51 10.51
N GLN A 117 -14.24 12.24 9.20
CA GLN A 117 -15.27 11.54 8.44
C GLN A 117 -15.34 10.04 8.77
N ILE A 118 -14.28 9.47 9.35
CA ILE A 118 -14.27 8.08 9.78
C ILE A 118 -14.80 8.03 11.23
N PRO A 119 -15.91 7.33 11.49
CA PRO A 119 -16.45 7.23 12.84
C PRO A 119 -15.45 6.53 13.76
N LEU A 120 -15.28 7.04 14.98
CA LEU A 120 -14.47 6.40 16.01
C LEU A 120 -15.20 5.14 16.51
N PRO A 121 -14.48 4.04 16.77
CA PRO A 121 -15.05 2.86 17.41
C PRO A 121 -15.44 3.16 18.85
N GLU A 122 -16.47 2.48 19.34
CA GLU A 122 -17.04 2.72 20.67
C GLU A 122 -15.99 2.60 21.78
N GLY A 123 -15.91 3.64 22.63
CA GLY A 123 -15.01 3.67 23.80
C GLY A 123 -13.57 4.14 23.56
N LYS A 124 -13.19 4.51 22.33
CA LYS A 124 -11.84 5.04 22.04
C LYS A 124 -11.86 6.51 21.62
N PHE A 125 -10.97 7.30 22.21
CA PHE A 125 -10.81 8.73 21.88
C PHE A 125 -10.03 8.95 20.58
N GLN A 126 -9.17 7.99 20.20
CA GLN A 126 -8.35 8.08 18.99
C GLN A 126 -8.10 6.68 18.41
N TRP A 127 -7.89 6.60 17.10
CA TRP A 127 -7.43 5.38 16.44
C TRP A 127 -5.99 5.07 16.85
N THR A 128 -5.73 3.83 17.25
CA THR A 128 -4.42 3.38 17.72
C THR A 128 -3.99 2.15 16.93
N LEU A 129 -2.75 2.16 16.44
CA LEU A 129 -2.12 1.03 15.79
C LEU A 129 -1.36 0.20 16.82
N LYS A 130 -1.74 -1.07 17.00
CA LYS A 130 -1.09 -1.98 17.93
C LYS A 130 0.11 -2.64 17.25
N VAL A 131 1.32 -2.35 17.72
CA VAL A 131 2.57 -2.90 17.21
C VAL A 131 3.21 -3.84 18.24
N LYS A 132 3.60 -5.03 17.81
CA LYS A 132 4.42 -5.98 18.58
C LYS A 132 5.76 -6.13 17.92
N ILE A 133 6.83 -5.77 18.62
CA ILE A 133 8.18 -6.04 18.16
C ILE A 133 8.68 -7.29 18.90
N ARG A 134 8.98 -8.33 18.13
CA ARG A 134 9.51 -9.61 18.60
C ARG A 134 10.94 -9.79 18.14
N ARG A 135 11.68 -10.62 18.87
CA ARG A 135 12.99 -11.12 18.47
C ARG A 135 12.87 -11.95 17.19
N LYS A 136 13.79 -11.73 16.25
CA LYS A 136 13.99 -12.60 15.09
C LYS A 136 14.77 -13.85 15.46
#